data_AF-F6GBX7-F1
#
_entry.id   AF-F6GBX7-F1
#
_cell.length_a   1.000
_cell.length_b   1.000
_cell.length_c   1.000
_cell.angle_alpha   90.00
_cell.angle_beta   90.00
_cell.angle_gamma   90.00
#
_symmetry.space_group_name_H-M   'P 1'
#
loop_
_entity.id
_entity.type
_entity.pdbx_description
1 polymer ?
#
loop_
_entity_poly.entity_id
_entity_poly.type
_entity_poly.pdbx_seq_one_letter_code
_entity_poly.pdbx_strand_id
1 'polypeptide(L)'
;MKLLRSIAVLFTLICFNCESSKTYEEQIKKYKFYIKKTDSLIANEKYEDVFIYVNSAIEITDTIPIAFYKKGRAAYNLNWLDIAEENFTKVIEIEGEQSKTYKDRAKVYLKKKDNDFLDDINIYLKYYSNDDEAHVLKREYFEEREDFSKAIEEYNYEIEKHKDSIELYMKRSNLFYLNKEYDKALEDYNKVLELSPDNTAIQGKKKSLLKELNDHDNLLRCITIIIAIYVFYILLSFFVFKPFVIKKATNQIGGDFIIKKDPLIWLLPILLSLFVISLYFTGFIPNFK
;
A
#
# COMPACT_ATOMS: atom_id res chain seq x y z
N MET A 1 -29.59 76.04 4.92
CA MET A 1 -28.22 75.66 4.48
C MET A 1 -27.78 74.26 4.92
N LYS A 2 -28.07 73.80 6.16
CA LYS A 2 -27.70 72.44 6.63
C LYS A 2 -28.43 71.29 5.90
N LEU A 3 -29.73 71.42 5.62
CA LEU A 3 -30.54 70.39 4.92
C LEU A 3 -30.06 70.11 3.48
N LEU A 4 -29.71 71.16 2.73
CA LEU A 4 -29.18 71.05 1.37
C LEU A 4 -27.83 70.32 1.31
N ARG A 5 -26.96 70.51 2.33
CA ARG A 5 -25.70 69.77 2.45
C ARG A 5 -25.92 68.29 2.75
N SER A 6 -26.90 67.94 3.59
CA SER A 6 -27.24 66.55 3.88
C SER A 6 -27.83 65.80 2.67
N ILE A 7 -28.67 66.46 1.87
CA ILE A 7 -29.23 65.88 0.63
C ILE A 7 -28.13 65.69 -0.43
N ALA A 8 -27.20 66.64 -0.57
CA ALA A 8 -26.08 66.53 -1.49
C ALA A 8 -25.16 65.34 -1.15
N VAL A 9 -24.84 65.15 0.14
CA VAL A 9 -24.02 64.00 0.59
C VAL A 9 -24.73 62.66 0.33
N LEU A 10 -26.04 62.58 0.63
CA LEU A 10 -26.83 61.38 0.37
C LEU A 10 -26.90 61.06 -1.13
N PHE A 11 -27.10 62.08 -1.97
CA PHE A 11 -27.13 61.94 -3.42
C PHE A 11 -25.76 61.50 -3.98
N THR A 12 -24.65 62.06 -3.50
CA THR A 12 -23.31 61.60 -3.90
C THR A 12 -23.01 60.18 -3.47
N LEU A 13 -23.46 59.75 -2.29
CA LEU A 13 -23.31 58.36 -1.82
C LEU A 13 -24.15 57.40 -2.66
N ILE A 14 -25.37 57.79 -3.04
CA ILE A 14 -26.24 57.00 -3.93
C ILE A 14 -25.64 56.91 -5.34
N CYS A 15 -25.13 58.01 -5.89
CA CYS A 15 -24.46 58.02 -7.20
C CYS A 15 -23.19 57.17 -7.19
N PHE A 16 -22.35 57.29 -6.16
CA PHE A 16 -21.13 56.48 -6.02
C PHE A 16 -21.45 54.99 -5.86
N ASN A 17 -22.50 54.63 -5.10
CA ASN A 17 -22.98 53.25 -5.01
C ASN A 17 -23.58 52.73 -6.33
N CYS A 18 -24.22 53.59 -7.12
CA CYS A 18 -24.79 53.22 -8.42
C CYS A 18 -23.70 53.01 -9.48
N GLU A 19 -22.60 53.78 -9.42
CA GLU A 19 -21.47 53.65 -10.34
C GLU A 19 -20.56 52.47 -9.96
N SER A 20 -20.35 52.23 -8.66
CA SER A 20 -19.62 51.06 -8.16
C SER A 20 -20.37 49.75 -8.43
N SER A 21 -21.70 49.72 -8.28
CA SER A 21 -22.52 48.55 -8.62
C SER A 21 -22.49 48.22 -10.12
N LYS A 22 -22.56 49.23 -11.01
CA LYS A 22 -22.38 49.02 -12.45
C LYS A 22 -20.99 48.46 -12.81
N THR A 23 -19.94 48.96 -12.17
CA THR A 23 -18.57 48.48 -12.38
C THR A 23 -18.40 47.04 -11.91
N TYR A 24 -19.03 46.68 -10.78
CA TYR A 24 -19.05 45.31 -10.26
C TYR A 24 -19.81 44.33 -11.17
N GLU A 25 -20.96 44.73 -11.71
CA GLU A 25 -21.71 43.93 -12.68
C GLU A 25 -20.89 43.64 -13.95
N GLU A 26 -20.14 44.62 -14.43
CA GLU A 26 -19.25 44.45 -15.58
C GLU A 26 -18.08 43.49 -15.29
N GLN A 27 -17.48 43.59 -14.12
CA GLN A 27 -16.43 42.65 -13.67
C GLN A 27 -16.95 41.21 -13.59
N ILE A 28 -18.13 41.00 -12.99
CA ILE A 28 -18.77 39.68 -12.97
C ILE A 28 -19.02 39.16 -14.38
N LYS A 29 -19.51 40.02 -15.28
CA LYS A 29 -19.78 39.63 -16.67
C LYS A 29 -18.50 39.20 -17.39
N LYS A 30 -17.40 39.93 -17.22
CA LYS A 30 -16.08 39.57 -17.76
C LYS A 30 -15.55 38.27 -17.16
N TYR A 31 -15.64 38.11 -15.83
CA TYR A 31 -15.24 36.89 -15.15
C TYR A 31 -15.98 35.67 -15.70
N LYS A 32 -17.32 35.74 -15.77
CA LYS A 32 -18.17 34.66 -16.32
C LYS A 32 -17.81 34.35 -17.78
N PHE A 33 -17.50 35.36 -18.57
CA PHE A 33 -17.05 35.16 -19.96
C PHE A 33 -15.75 34.37 -20.02
N TYR A 34 -14.75 34.73 -19.22
CA TYR A 34 -13.47 34.04 -19.18
C TYR A 34 -13.60 32.61 -18.65
N ILE A 35 -14.36 32.39 -17.58
CA ILE A 35 -14.66 31.04 -17.08
C ILE A 35 -15.33 30.18 -18.14
N LYS A 36 -16.31 30.71 -18.88
CA LYS A 36 -16.96 29.98 -19.97
C LYS A 36 -16.00 29.61 -21.10
N LYS A 37 -15.07 30.51 -21.45
CA LYS A 37 -14.01 30.22 -22.44
C LYS A 37 -13.07 29.14 -21.94
N THR A 38 -12.63 29.22 -20.68
CA THR A 38 -11.84 28.19 -20.02
C THR A 38 -12.53 26.82 -20.06
N ASP A 39 -13.82 26.76 -19.73
CA ASP A 39 -14.59 25.51 -19.78
C ASP A 39 -14.64 24.91 -21.17
N SER A 40 -14.84 25.74 -22.18
CA SER A 40 -14.80 25.32 -23.57
C SER A 40 -13.44 24.76 -23.98
N LEU A 41 -12.33 25.30 -23.47
CA LEU A 41 -10.99 24.82 -23.79
C LEU A 41 -10.68 23.50 -23.08
N ILE A 42 -11.06 23.38 -21.81
CA ILE A 42 -10.94 22.14 -21.03
C ILE A 42 -11.74 21.01 -21.70
N ALA A 43 -12.96 21.28 -22.17
CA ALA A 43 -13.79 20.29 -22.86
C ALA A 43 -13.19 19.83 -24.20
N ASN A 44 -12.31 20.64 -24.81
CA ASN A 44 -11.57 20.30 -26.03
C ASN A 44 -10.13 19.88 -25.74
N GLU A 45 -9.79 19.60 -24.48
CA GLU A 45 -8.45 19.18 -24.03
C GLU A 45 -7.31 20.14 -24.41
N LYS A 46 -7.64 21.41 -24.68
CA LYS A 46 -6.67 22.47 -25.00
C LYS A 46 -6.14 23.12 -23.74
N TYR A 47 -5.39 22.36 -22.95
CA TYR A 47 -4.99 22.77 -21.60
C TYR A 47 -3.99 23.94 -21.58
N GLU A 48 -3.15 24.12 -22.60
CA GLU A 48 -2.22 25.24 -22.68
C GLU A 48 -2.97 26.59 -22.83
N ASP A 49 -3.97 26.61 -23.70
CA ASP A 49 -4.79 27.81 -23.97
C ASP A 49 -5.63 28.24 -22.75
N VAL A 50 -5.92 27.31 -21.82
CA VAL A 50 -6.68 27.60 -20.59
C VAL A 50 -6.02 28.71 -19.78
N PHE A 51 -4.69 28.74 -19.74
CA PHE A 51 -3.93 29.68 -18.92
C PHE A 51 -4.21 31.14 -19.31
N ILE A 52 -4.50 31.41 -20.57
CA ILE A 52 -4.83 32.77 -21.05
C ILE A 52 -6.09 33.27 -20.34
N TYR A 53 -7.19 32.53 -20.45
CA TYR A 53 -8.48 32.99 -19.95
C TYR A 53 -8.61 32.83 -18.44
N VAL A 54 -8.02 31.79 -17.86
CA VAL A 54 -8.09 31.58 -16.41
C VAL A 54 -7.26 32.63 -15.65
N ASN A 55 -6.11 33.06 -16.18
CA ASN A 55 -5.34 34.15 -15.57
C ASN A 55 -6.12 35.47 -15.63
N SER A 56 -6.77 35.78 -16.76
CA SER A 56 -7.65 36.95 -16.84
C SER A 56 -8.86 36.88 -15.90
N ALA A 57 -9.35 35.68 -15.57
CA ALA A 57 -10.40 35.52 -14.56
C ALA A 57 -9.87 35.80 -13.14
N ILE A 58 -8.67 35.31 -12.82
CA ILE A 58 -7.99 35.53 -11.52
C ILE A 58 -7.66 37.01 -11.32
N GLU A 59 -7.22 37.72 -12.36
CA GLU A 59 -6.95 39.17 -12.30
C GLU A 59 -8.19 40.00 -11.94
N ILE A 60 -9.39 39.52 -12.30
CA ILE A 60 -10.64 40.18 -11.91
C ILE A 60 -10.94 39.91 -10.44
N THR A 61 -10.75 38.66 -9.99
CA THR A 61 -10.98 38.25 -8.61
C THR A 61 -10.23 36.96 -8.28
N ASP A 62 -9.43 37.03 -7.23
CA ASP A 62 -8.67 35.92 -6.64
C ASP A 62 -9.36 35.31 -5.41
N THR A 63 -10.58 35.73 -5.11
CA THR A 63 -11.36 35.22 -3.97
C THR A 63 -12.33 34.10 -4.38
N ILE A 64 -12.47 33.83 -5.68
CA ILE A 64 -13.34 32.78 -6.18
C ILE A 64 -12.51 31.53 -6.53
N PRO A 65 -12.77 30.38 -5.87
CA PRO A 65 -11.93 29.18 -6.01
C PRO A 65 -11.98 28.57 -7.42
N ILE A 66 -13.08 28.77 -8.14
CA ILE A 66 -13.33 28.17 -9.47
C ILE A 66 -12.20 28.43 -10.48
N ALA A 67 -11.60 29.62 -10.46
CA ALA A 67 -10.54 29.95 -11.42
C ALA A 67 -9.25 29.19 -11.08
N PHE A 68 -8.84 29.18 -9.80
CA PHE A 68 -7.72 28.37 -9.32
C PHE A 68 -7.93 26.89 -9.58
N TYR A 69 -9.12 26.37 -9.30
CA TYR A 69 -9.45 24.96 -9.55
C TYR A 69 -9.24 24.57 -11.02
N LYS A 70 -9.73 25.40 -11.95
CA LYS A 70 -9.59 25.16 -13.40
C LYS A 70 -8.14 25.25 -13.85
N LYS A 71 -7.37 26.20 -13.29
CA LYS A 71 -5.94 26.33 -13.56
C LYS A 71 -5.16 25.12 -13.04
N GLY A 72 -5.43 24.68 -11.81
CA GLY A 72 -4.82 23.49 -11.22
C GLY A 72 -5.13 22.22 -12.00
N ARG A 73 -6.38 22.04 -12.44
CA ARG A 73 -6.79 20.91 -13.29
C ARG A 73 -6.09 20.93 -14.66
N ALA A 74 -6.00 22.09 -15.31
CA ALA A 74 -5.27 22.20 -16.58
C ALA A 74 -3.78 21.87 -16.40
N ALA A 75 -3.15 22.41 -15.35
CA ALA A 75 -1.76 22.11 -14.99
C ALA A 75 -1.53 20.61 -14.73
N TYR A 76 -2.44 19.95 -13.99
CA TYR A 76 -2.35 18.51 -13.72
C TYR A 76 -2.39 17.66 -15.01
N ASN A 77 -3.25 18.02 -15.97
CA ASN A 77 -3.33 17.33 -17.26
C ASN A 77 -2.08 17.56 -18.13
N LEU A 78 -1.43 18.72 -18.00
CA LEU A 78 -0.13 19.01 -18.62
C LEU A 78 1.06 18.42 -17.87
N ASN A 79 0.81 17.70 -16.76
CA ASN A 79 1.84 17.19 -15.86
C ASN A 79 2.73 18.29 -15.23
N TRP A 80 2.22 19.53 -15.13
CA TRP A 80 2.85 20.64 -14.42
C TRP A 80 2.45 20.60 -12.95
N LEU A 81 3.02 19.64 -12.22
CA LEU A 81 2.56 19.23 -10.89
C LEU A 81 2.66 20.34 -9.83
N ASP A 82 3.72 21.15 -9.84
CA ASP A 82 3.89 22.24 -8.86
C ASP A 82 2.85 23.35 -9.04
N ILE A 83 2.52 23.68 -10.30
CA ILE A 83 1.45 24.65 -10.60
C ILE A 83 0.09 24.06 -10.17
N ALA A 84 -0.13 22.76 -10.39
CA ALA A 84 -1.36 22.10 -9.95
C ALA A 84 -1.53 22.17 -8.43
N GLU A 85 -0.47 21.82 -7.70
CA GLU A 85 -0.42 21.85 -6.24
C GLU A 85 -0.69 23.25 -5.67
N GLU A 86 0.00 24.28 -6.18
CA GLU A 86 -0.19 25.66 -5.73
C GLU A 86 -1.64 26.12 -5.89
N ASN A 87 -2.23 25.83 -7.06
CA ASN A 87 -3.59 26.27 -7.36
C ASN A 87 -4.65 25.48 -6.59
N PHE A 88 -4.45 24.18 -6.36
CA PHE A 88 -5.33 23.40 -5.49
C PHE A 88 -5.22 23.83 -4.03
N THR A 89 -4.03 24.24 -3.58
CA THR A 89 -3.83 24.82 -2.24
C THR A 89 -4.63 26.12 -2.09
N LYS A 90 -4.63 27.00 -3.09
CA LYS A 90 -5.46 28.22 -3.09
C LYS A 90 -6.95 27.91 -2.97
N VAL A 91 -7.44 26.88 -3.65
CA VAL A 91 -8.85 26.45 -3.52
C VAL A 91 -9.16 26.00 -2.09
N ILE A 92 -8.28 25.18 -1.51
CA ILE A 92 -8.42 24.65 -0.15
C ILE A 92 -8.37 25.78 0.89
N GLU A 93 -7.51 26.79 0.72
CA GLU A 93 -7.45 27.98 1.58
C GLU A 93 -8.78 28.76 1.59
N ILE A 94 -9.50 28.78 0.45
CA ILE A 94 -10.77 29.49 0.30
C ILE A 94 -11.95 28.65 0.80
N GLU A 95 -11.99 27.36 0.47
CA GLU A 95 -13.12 26.46 0.77
C GLU A 95 -13.04 25.81 2.16
N GLY A 96 -11.84 25.72 2.75
CA GLY A 96 -11.59 25.12 4.05
C GLY A 96 -11.59 23.59 4.05
N GLU A 97 -11.71 23.00 5.24
CA GLU A 97 -11.50 21.56 5.48
C GLU A 97 -12.42 20.63 4.69
N GLN A 98 -13.62 21.08 4.31
CA GLN A 98 -14.59 20.27 3.56
C GLN A 98 -14.34 20.29 2.04
N SER A 99 -13.32 21.00 1.57
CA SER A 99 -13.01 21.12 0.15
C SER A 99 -12.85 19.75 -0.49
N LYS A 100 -13.49 19.54 -1.65
CA LYS A 100 -13.27 18.32 -2.44
C LYS A 100 -11.90 18.30 -3.11
N THR A 101 -11.25 19.47 -3.19
CA THR A 101 -9.97 19.65 -3.87
C THR A 101 -8.81 18.97 -3.13
N TYR A 102 -8.97 18.59 -1.86
CA TYR A 102 -8.02 17.68 -1.19
C TYR A 102 -7.80 16.38 -1.99
N LYS A 103 -8.84 15.78 -2.58
CA LYS A 103 -8.66 14.58 -3.44
C LYS A 103 -7.86 14.90 -4.71
N ASP A 104 -8.12 16.05 -5.33
CA ASP A 104 -7.40 16.45 -6.54
C ASP A 104 -5.92 16.80 -6.26
N ARG A 105 -5.62 17.39 -5.09
CA ARG A 105 -4.23 17.63 -4.67
C ARG A 105 -3.52 16.34 -4.22
N ALA A 106 -4.23 15.42 -3.58
CA ALA A 106 -3.72 14.06 -3.32
C ALA A 106 -3.30 13.37 -4.63
N LYS A 107 -4.07 13.47 -5.71
CA LYS A 107 -3.66 12.95 -7.04
C LYS A 107 -2.35 13.57 -7.55
N VAL A 108 -2.08 14.83 -7.23
CA VAL A 108 -0.79 15.49 -7.53
C VAL A 108 0.32 14.82 -6.72
N TYR A 109 0.14 14.67 -5.41
CA TYR A 109 1.11 14.02 -4.53
C TYR A 109 1.39 12.57 -4.92
N LEU A 110 0.37 11.82 -5.35
CA LEU A 110 0.54 10.47 -5.87
C LEU A 110 1.49 10.46 -7.08
N LYS A 111 1.27 11.33 -8.07
CA LYS A 111 2.17 11.47 -9.25
C LYS A 111 3.58 11.93 -8.88
N LYS A 112 3.70 12.80 -7.88
CA LYS A 112 5.00 13.26 -7.34
C LYS A 112 5.70 12.17 -6.52
N LYS A 113 5.01 11.08 -6.15
CA LYS A 113 5.44 10.09 -5.15
C LYS A 113 5.73 10.73 -3.79
N ASP A 114 4.97 11.75 -3.47
CA ASP A 114 5.06 12.48 -2.20
C ASP A 114 4.27 11.75 -1.10
N ASN A 115 4.70 11.90 0.15
CA ASN A 115 4.04 11.31 1.31
C ASN A 115 2.86 12.16 1.81
N ASP A 116 2.79 13.43 1.42
CA ASP A 116 1.67 14.34 1.72
C ASP A 116 0.32 13.85 1.15
N PHE A 117 0.36 12.86 0.24
CA PHE A 117 -0.83 12.15 -0.25
C PHE A 117 -1.75 11.68 0.89
N LEU A 118 -1.18 11.05 1.93
CA LEU A 118 -2.00 10.47 3.01
C LEU A 118 -2.69 11.55 3.83
N ASP A 119 -2.06 12.70 4.02
CA ASP A 119 -2.65 13.81 4.77
C ASP A 119 -3.89 14.33 4.03
N ASP A 120 -3.76 14.61 2.74
CA ASP A 120 -4.87 15.12 1.92
C ASP A 120 -5.99 14.10 1.75
N ILE A 121 -5.68 12.85 1.41
CA ILE A 121 -6.72 11.85 1.14
C ILE A 121 -7.48 11.48 2.41
N ASN A 122 -6.83 11.47 3.58
CA ASN A 122 -7.49 11.19 4.84
C ASN A 122 -8.36 12.36 5.31
N ILE A 123 -7.93 13.62 5.09
CA ILE A 123 -8.79 14.79 5.30
C ILE A 123 -10.02 14.70 4.40
N TYR A 124 -9.84 14.36 3.12
CA TYR A 124 -10.96 14.19 2.19
C TYR A 124 -11.93 13.09 2.66
N LEU A 125 -11.43 11.90 2.98
CA LEU A 125 -12.24 10.75 3.41
C LEU A 125 -12.93 10.96 4.77
N LYS A 126 -12.47 11.90 5.61
CA LYS A 126 -13.18 12.32 6.81
C LYS A 126 -14.59 12.85 6.49
N TYR A 127 -14.76 13.52 5.35
CA TYR A 127 -16.03 14.12 4.92
C TYR A 127 -16.73 13.32 3.81
N TYR A 128 -15.97 12.56 3.02
CA TYR A 128 -16.45 11.81 1.85
C TYR A 128 -16.09 10.32 1.96
N SER A 129 -16.41 9.70 3.10
CA SER A 129 -15.95 8.35 3.50
C SER A 129 -16.38 7.20 2.58
N ASN A 130 -17.30 7.44 1.64
CA ASN A 130 -17.82 6.45 0.71
C ASN A 130 -17.41 6.70 -0.75
N ASP A 131 -16.43 7.58 -0.99
CA ASP A 131 -15.92 7.87 -2.33
C ASP A 131 -14.96 6.74 -2.79
N ASP A 132 -15.44 5.89 -3.70
CA ASP A 132 -14.69 4.73 -4.19
C ASP A 132 -13.37 5.13 -4.87
N GLU A 133 -13.36 6.24 -5.61
CA GLU A 133 -12.15 6.75 -6.26
C GLU A 133 -11.05 7.10 -5.24
N ALA A 134 -11.40 7.68 -4.09
CA ALA A 134 -10.44 7.96 -3.03
C ALA A 134 -9.83 6.68 -2.44
N HIS A 135 -10.61 5.61 -2.28
CA HIS A 135 -10.10 4.31 -1.84
C HIS A 135 -9.21 3.65 -2.90
N VAL A 136 -9.55 3.79 -4.19
CA VAL A 136 -8.69 3.36 -5.30
C VAL A 136 -7.33 4.08 -5.25
N LEU A 137 -7.33 5.40 -5.05
CA LEU A 137 -6.08 6.16 -4.93
C LEU A 137 -5.23 5.69 -3.74
N LYS A 138 -5.84 5.36 -2.60
CA LYS A 138 -5.10 4.79 -1.44
C LYS A 138 -4.50 3.43 -1.78
N ARG A 139 -5.23 2.56 -2.50
CA ARG A 139 -4.69 1.29 -2.99
C ARG A 139 -3.45 1.52 -3.84
N GLU A 140 -3.56 2.38 -4.85
CA GLU A 140 -2.43 2.70 -5.75
C GLU A 140 -1.23 3.21 -4.95
N TYR A 141 -1.46 4.13 -4.01
CA TYR A 141 -0.42 4.66 -3.15
C TYR A 141 0.33 3.59 -2.34
N PHE A 142 -0.40 2.64 -1.75
CA PHE A 142 0.19 1.57 -0.94
C PHE A 142 0.83 0.48 -1.79
N GLU A 143 0.24 0.11 -2.92
CA GLU A 143 0.82 -0.85 -3.87
C GLU A 143 2.15 -0.34 -4.43
N GLU A 144 2.23 0.95 -4.82
CA GLU A 144 3.49 1.56 -5.31
C GLU A 144 4.61 1.58 -4.26
N ARG A 145 4.25 1.52 -2.97
CA ARG A 145 5.18 1.51 -1.83
C ARG A 145 5.40 0.13 -1.23
N GLU A 146 4.82 -0.90 -1.84
CA GLU A 146 4.85 -2.27 -1.34
C GLU A 146 4.32 -2.43 0.10
N ASP A 147 3.48 -1.48 0.56
CA ASP A 147 2.76 -1.59 1.83
C ASP A 147 1.52 -2.48 1.62
N PHE A 148 1.77 -3.75 1.34
CA PHE A 148 0.73 -4.71 0.96
C PHE A 148 -0.33 -4.87 2.04
N SER A 149 0.04 -4.73 3.32
CA SER A 149 -0.90 -4.84 4.44
C SER A 149 -1.99 -3.76 4.36
N LYS A 150 -1.61 -2.49 4.12
CA LYS A 150 -2.61 -1.43 3.97
C LYS A 150 -3.34 -1.49 2.63
N ALA A 151 -2.67 -1.89 1.54
CA ALA A 151 -3.34 -2.12 0.28
C ALA A 151 -4.46 -3.18 0.41
N ILE A 152 -4.22 -4.26 1.16
CA ILE A 152 -5.22 -5.31 1.46
C ILE A 152 -6.42 -4.73 2.22
N GLU A 153 -6.22 -3.84 3.18
CA GLU A 153 -7.33 -3.19 3.92
C GLU A 153 -8.26 -2.43 2.96
N GLU A 154 -7.70 -1.70 2.00
CA GLU A 154 -8.47 -0.99 0.99
C GLU A 154 -9.19 -1.93 -0.01
N TYR A 155 -8.63 -3.11 -0.31
CA TYR A 155 -9.36 -4.15 -1.07
C TYR A 155 -10.51 -4.75 -0.26
N ASN A 156 -10.34 -4.95 1.06
CA ASN A 156 -11.40 -5.47 1.93
C ASN A 156 -12.61 -4.54 1.89
N TYR A 157 -12.38 -3.24 2.01
CA TYR A 157 -13.42 -2.22 1.92
C TYR A 157 -14.22 -2.31 0.60
N GLU A 158 -13.55 -2.46 -0.54
CA GLU A 158 -14.24 -2.52 -1.84
C GLU A 158 -14.96 -3.86 -2.07
N ILE A 159 -14.41 -4.96 -1.56
CA ILE A 159 -15.04 -6.29 -1.61
C ILE A 159 -16.33 -6.33 -0.80
N GLU A 160 -16.45 -5.58 0.30
CA GLU A 160 -17.71 -5.50 1.06
C GLU A 160 -18.87 -4.98 0.20
N LYS A 161 -18.58 -4.06 -0.74
CA LYS A 161 -19.52 -3.49 -1.70
C LYS A 161 -19.72 -4.38 -2.93
N HIS A 162 -18.65 -5.05 -3.38
CA HIS A 162 -18.61 -5.85 -4.60
C HIS A 162 -18.21 -7.31 -4.33
N LYS A 163 -19.06 -8.01 -3.58
CA LYS A 163 -18.79 -9.37 -3.06
C LYS A 163 -18.53 -10.45 -4.10
N ASP A 164 -18.91 -10.21 -5.36
CA ASP A 164 -18.74 -11.17 -6.46
C ASP A 164 -17.70 -10.69 -7.48
N SER A 165 -16.91 -9.66 -7.16
CA SER A 165 -15.88 -9.15 -8.05
C SER A 165 -14.65 -10.07 -8.08
N ILE A 166 -14.57 -10.88 -9.14
CA ILE A 166 -13.41 -11.74 -9.42
C ILE A 166 -12.10 -10.94 -9.43
N GLU A 167 -12.11 -9.73 -10.01
CA GLU A 167 -10.92 -8.89 -10.11
C GLU A 167 -10.37 -8.52 -8.73
N LEU A 168 -11.23 -8.11 -7.79
CA LEU A 168 -10.80 -7.71 -6.44
C LEU A 168 -10.18 -8.88 -5.68
N TYR A 169 -10.78 -10.08 -5.75
CA TYR A 169 -10.19 -11.29 -5.14
C TYR A 169 -8.88 -11.69 -5.82
N MET A 170 -8.79 -11.57 -7.15
CA MET A 170 -7.55 -11.86 -7.87
C MET A 170 -6.42 -10.89 -7.50
N LYS A 171 -6.72 -9.62 -7.25
CA LYS A 171 -5.74 -8.63 -6.83
C LYS A 171 -5.33 -8.85 -5.37
N ARG A 172 -6.29 -9.00 -4.47
CA ARG A 172 -6.04 -9.23 -3.04
C ARG A 172 -5.28 -10.53 -2.78
N SER A 173 -5.59 -11.62 -3.49
CA SER A 173 -4.80 -12.87 -3.41
C SER A 173 -3.33 -12.69 -3.80
N ASN A 174 -3.03 -11.88 -4.83
CA ASN A 174 -1.65 -11.58 -5.18
C ASN A 174 -0.97 -10.78 -4.07
N LEU A 175 -1.66 -9.81 -3.47
CA LEU A 175 -1.11 -9.05 -2.35
C LEU A 175 -0.89 -9.92 -1.12
N PHE A 176 -1.81 -10.83 -0.79
CA PHE A 176 -1.59 -11.82 0.28
C PHE A 176 -0.39 -12.70 0.00
N TYR A 177 -0.22 -13.17 -1.25
CA TYR A 177 0.96 -13.94 -1.65
C TYR A 177 2.26 -13.13 -1.45
N LEU A 178 2.29 -11.86 -1.90
CA LEU A 178 3.44 -10.97 -1.72
C LEU A 178 3.72 -10.65 -0.24
N ASN A 179 2.65 -10.54 0.58
CA ASN A 179 2.74 -10.35 2.02
C ASN A 179 3.03 -11.66 2.79
N LYS A 180 3.26 -12.78 2.09
CA LYS A 180 3.51 -14.13 2.65
C LYS A 180 2.36 -14.69 3.50
N GLU A 181 1.16 -14.16 3.32
CA GLU A 181 -0.07 -14.65 3.94
C GLU A 181 -0.72 -15.71 3.04
N TYR A 182 -0.01 -16.83 2.86
CA TYR A 182 -0.35 -17.85 1.87
C TYR A 182 -1.71 -18.51 2.08
N ASP A 183 -2.14 -18.71 3.33
CA ASP A 183 -3.45 -19.28 3.65
C ASP A 183 -4.59 -18.38 3.13
N LYS A 184 -4.49 -17.07 3.36
CA LYS A 184 -5.46 -16.09 2.86
C LYS A 184 -5.42 -15.94 1.34
N ALA A 185 -4.24 -16.04 0.73
CA ALA A 185 -4.12 -16.09 -0.72
C ALA A 185 -4.86 -17.31 -1.30
N LEU A 186 -4.76 -18.48 -0.66
CA LEU A 186 -5.50 -19.68 -1.06
C LEU A 186 -7.01 -19.52 -0.90
N GLU A 187 -7.48 -18.88 0.18
CA GLU A 187 -8.91 -18.57 0.36
C GLU A 187 -9.45 -17.71 -0.79
N ASP A 188 -8.74 -16.65 -1.17
CA ASP A 188 -9.14 -15.80 -2.29
C ASP A 188 -9.05 -16.52 -3.63
N TYR A 189 -8.02 -17.35 -3.86
CA TYR A 189 -7.98 -18.19 -5.05
C TYR A 189 -9.16 -19.16 -5.13
N ASN A 190 -9.57 -19.75 -4.00
CA ASN A 190 -10.76 -20.59 -3.94
C ASN A 190 -12.02 -19.79 -4.26
N LYS A 191 -12.13 -18.56 -3.75
CA LYS A 191 -13.28 -17.70 -4.04
C LYS A 191 -13.37 -17.35 -5.52
N VAL A 192 -12.24 -17.05 -6.17
CA VAL A 192 -12.22 -16.83 -7.62
C VAL A 192 -12.64 -18.08 -8.39
N LEU A 193 -12.20 -19.28 -7.97
CA LEU A 193 -12.57 -20.53 -8.63
C LEU A 193 -14.02 -20.96 -8.34
N GLU A 194 -14.63 -20.50 -7.24
CA GLU A 194 -16.06 -20.65 -7.00
C GLU A 194 -16.87 -19.80 -7.99
N LEU A 195 -16.46 -18.55 -8.21
CA LEU A 195 -17.12 -17.59 -9.11
C LEU A 195 -16.83 -17.88 -10.59
N SER A 196 -15.65 -18.40 -10.91
CA SER A 196 -15.19 -18.71 -12.26
C SER A 196 -14.33 -19.99 -12.25
N PRO A 197 -14.98 -21.18 -12.26
CA PRO A 197 -14.29 -22.47 -12.20
C PRO A 197 -13.23 -22.68 -13.29
N ASP A 198 -13.44 -22.10 -14.47
CA ASP A 198 -12.57 -22.24 -15.63
C ASP A 198 -11.41 -21.22 -15.67
N ASN A 199 -11.19 -20.46 -14.59
CA ASN A 199 -10.08 -19.50 -14.52
C ASN A 199 -8.73 -20.23 -14.38
N THR A 200 -8.18 -20.64 -15.52
CA THR A 200 -6.92 -21.39 -15.63
C THR A 200 -5.72 -20.65 -15.02
N ALA A 201 -5.72 -19.31 -15.08
CA ALA A 201 -4.67 -18.48 -14.48
C ALA A 201 -4.63 -18.66 -12.96
N ILE A 202 -5.79 -18.60 -12.28
CA ILE A 202 -5.87 -18.82 -10.83
C ILE A 202 -5.65 -20.29 -10.46
N GLN A 203 -6.12 -21.25 -11.26
CA GLN A 203 -5.79 -22.66 -11.05
C GLN A 203 -4.27 -22.90 -11.05
N GLY A 204 -3.56 -22.28 -12.00
CA GLY A 204 -2.11 -22.31 -12.09
C GLY A 204 -1.43 -21.71 -10.85
N LYS A 205 -1.85 -20.52 -10.42
CA LYS A 205 -1.32 -19.84 -9.22
C LYS A 205 -1.55 -20.66 -7.95
N LYS A 206 -2.77 -21.17 -7.75
CA LYS A 206 -3.11 -22.04 -6.61
C LYS A 206 -2.24 -23.29 -6.58
N LYS A 207 -2.09 -23.97 -7.73
CA LYS A 207 -1.24 -25.17 -7.82
C LYS A 207 0.23 -24.87 -7.52
N SER A 208 0.75 -23.75 -8.01
CA SER A 208 2.12 -23.31 -7.71
C SER A 208 2.31 -23.06 -6.22
N LEU A 209 1.37 -22.34 -5.59
CA LEU A 209 1.44 -22.03 -4.16
C LEU A 209 1.35 -23.31 -3.29
N LEU A 210 0.46 -24.24 -3.62
CA LEU A 210 0.37 -25.51 -2.91
C LEU A 210 1.65 -26.34 -3.00
N LYS A 211 2.37 -26.26 -4.14
CA LYS A 211 3.66 -26.91 -4.30
C LYS A 211 4.70 -26.25 -3.38
N GLU A 212 4.79 -24.92 -3.39
CA GLU A 212 5.69 -24.14 -2.53
C GLU A 212 5.48 -24.47 -1.05
N LEU A 213 4.23 -24.49 -0.58
CA LEU A 213 3.87 -24.85 0.80
C LEU A 213 4.27 -26.29 1.16
N ASN A 214 3.98 -27.25 0.28
CA ASN A 214 4.37 -28.64 0.52
C ASN A 214 5.90 -28.81 0.56
N ASP A 215 6.64 -28.09 -0.27
CA ASP A 215 8.11 -28.11 -0.25
C ASP A 215 8.66 -27.51 1.05
N HIS A 216 8.04 -26.44 1.57
CA HIS A 216 8.36 -25.87 2.88
C HIS A 216 8.05 -26.79 4.06
N ASP A 217 6.89 -27.45 4.06
CA ASP A 217 6.50 -28.41 5.11
C ASP A 217 7.45 -29.60 5.16
N ASN A 218 7.84 -30.11 3.98
CA ASN A 218 8.83 -31.17 3.87
C ASN A 218 10.20 -30.75 4.42
N LEU A 219 10.64 -29.52 4.10
CA LEU A 219 11.89 -28.97 4.63
C LEU A 219 11.86 -28.86 6.17
N LEU A 220 10.77 -28.32 6.73
CA LEU A 220 10.62 -28.14 8.18
C LEU A 220 10.63 -29.48 8.92
N ARG A 221 9.96 -30.50 8.36
CA ARG A 221 9.96 -31.86 8.88
C ARG A 221 11.37 -32.46 8.90
N CYS A 222 12.13 -32.30 7.82
CA CYS A 222 13.54 -32.74 7.76
C CYS A 222 14.40 -32.07 8.83
N ILE A 223 14.29 -30.76 8.99
CA ILE A 223 15.04 -30.01 10.01
C ILE A 223 14.69 -30.52 11.42
N THR A 224 13.41 -30.76 11.68
CA THR A 224 12.94 -31.25 12.98
C THR A 224 13.49 -32.64 13.30
N ILE A 225 13.52 -33.55 12.31
CA ILE A 225 14.13 -34.88 12.46
C ILE A 225 15.63 -34.76 12.75
N ILE A 226 16.34 -33.90 12.03
CA ILE A 226 17.79 -33.68 12.23
C ILE A 226 18.07 -33.17 13.65
N ILE A 227 17.31 -32.17 14.12
CA ILE A 227 17.43 -31.63 15.48
C ILE A 227 17.14 -32.74 16.50
N ALA A 228 16.09 -33.53 16.31
CA ALA A 228 15.76 -34.63 17.21
C ALA A 228 16.88 -35.68 17.31
N ILE A 229 17.50 -36.05 16.18
CA ILE A 229 18.65 -36.97 16.13
C ILE A 229 19.84 -36.36 16.88
N TYR A 230 20.13 -35.08 16.68
CA TYR A 230 21.25 -34.42 17.33
C TYR A 230 21.07 -34.29 18.85
N VAL A 231 19.85 -33.94 19.29
CA VAL A 231 19.49 -33.90 20.72
C VAL A 231 19.59 -35.30 21.33
N PHE A 232 19.08 -36.32 20.66
CA PHE A 232 19.20 -37.71 21.11
C PHE A 232 20.66 -38.14 21.25
N TYR A 233 21.51 -37.78 20.29
CA TYR A 233 22.95 -38.04 20.33
C TYR A 233 23.63 -37.38 21.55
N ILE A 234 23.34 -36.10 21.81
CA ILE A 234 23.87 -35.38 22.98
C ILE A 234 23.43 -36.07 24.27
N LEU A 235 22.14 -36.39 24.40
CA LEU A 235 21.60 -37.06 25.59
C LEU A 235 22.25 -38.44 25.80
N LEU A 236 22.42 -39.22 24.73
CA LEU A 236 23.09 -40.52 24.79
C LEU A 236 24.55 -40.37 25.27
N SER A 237 25.28 -39.39 24.73
CA SER A 237 26.67 -39.11 25.15
C SER A 237 26.77 -38.72 26.63
N PHE A 238 25.79 -37.95 27.14
CA PHE A 238 25.83 -37.42 28.49
C PHE A 238 25.34 -38.42 29.55
N PHE A 239 24.26 -39.15 29.27
CA PHE A 239 23.61 -40.05 30.24
C PHE A 239 24.08 -41.50 30.16
N VAL A 240 24.50 -41.99 28.99
CA VAL A 240 24.92 -43.38 28.84
C VAL A 240 26.44 -43.50 28.94
N PHE A 241 27.17 -42.68 28.19
CA PHE A 241 28.63 -42.82 28.11
C PHE A 241 29.35 -42.24 29.32
N LYS A 242 28.94 -41.06 29.81
CA LYS A 242 29.61 -40.41 30.95
C LYS A 242 29.58 -41.27 32.22
N PRO A 243 28.43 -41.83 32.67
CA PRO A 243 28.40 -42.67 33.87
C PRO A 243 29.05 -44.04 33.67
N PHE A 244 28.98 -44.60 32.46
CA PHE A 244 29.63 -45.88 32.14
C PHE A 244 31.16 -45.78 32.21
N VAL A 245 31.74 -44.71 31.66
CA VAL A 245 33.19 -44.43 31.76
C VAL A 245 33.59 -44.20 33.23
N ILE A 246 32.81 -43.43 33.99
CA ILE A 246 33.06 -43.21 35.43
C ILE A 246 33.01 -44.54 36.21
N LYS A 247 31.99 -45.38 36.00
CA LYS A 247 31.81 -46.65 36.71
C LYS A 247 32.91 -47.67 36.38
N LYS A 248 33.35 -47.74 35.10
CA LYS A 248 34.49 -48.59 34.70
C LYS A 248 35.79 -48.10 35.33
N ALA A 249 35.98 -46.77 35.45
CA ALA A 249 37.14 -46.19 36.12
C ALA A 249 37.13 -46.42 37.65
N THR A 250 35.98 -46.32 38.33
CA THR A 250 35.88 -46.52 39.79
C THR A 250 36.01 -47.99 40.21
N ASN A 251 35.55 -48.94 39.38
CA ASN A 251 35.69 -50.37 39.67
C ASN A 251 37.12 -50.90 39.46
N GLN A 252 38.05 -50.08 38.96
CA GLN A 252 39.46 -50.42 38.75
C GLN A 252 40.40 -49.80 39.80
N ILE A 253 39.88 -49.22 40.89
CA ILE A 253 40.68 -48.62 41.97
C ILE A 253 41.26 -49.73 42.87
N GLY A 254 42.21 -50.46 42.31
CA GLY A 254 43.04 -51.46 42.97
C GLY A 254 44.42 -51.66 42.32
N GLY A 255 44.85 -50.79 41.40
CA GLY A 255 46.20 -50.86 40.79
C GLY A 255 46.44 -49.77 39.74
N ASP A 256 47.72 -49.43 39.52
CA ASP A 256 48.21 -48.30 38.74
C ASP A 256 47.60 -48.15 37.33
N PHE A 257 47.27 -46.91 36.98
CA PHE A 257 46.45 -46.53 35.84
C PHE A 257 47.24 -46.59 34.52
N ILE A 258 46.84 -47.45 33.58
CA ILE A 258 47.12 -47.29 32.15
C ILE A 258 45.79 -47.38 31.41
N ILE A 259 45.25 -46.25 30.95
CA ILE A 259 44.09 -46.23 30.05
C ILE A 259 44.55 -46.85 28.72
N LYS A 260 44.38 -48.16 28.55
CA LYS A 260 44.35 -48.71 27.19
C LYS A 260 43.12 -48.13 26.52
N LYS A 261 43.34 -47.16 25.62
CA LYS A 261 42.32 -46.58 24.74
C LYS A 261 41.61 -47.73 24.03
N ASP A 262 40.42 -48.13 24.50
CA ASP A 262 39.57 -49.08 23.80
C ASP A 262 39.13 -48.39 22.49
N PRO A 263 39.66 -48.78 21.31
CA PRO A 263 39.45 -48.03 20.07
C PRO A 263 37.97 -48.03 19.65
N LEU A 264 37.24 -49.08 20.07
CA LEU A 264 35.80 -49.26 19.82
C LEU A 264 34.94 -48.12 20.39
N ILE A 265 35.31 -47.54 21.53
CA ILE A 265 34.58 -46.42 22.13
C ILE A 265 34.73 -45.16 21.26
N TRP A 266 35.88 -44.99 20.59
CA TRP A 266 36.15 -43.87 19.69
C TRP A 266 35.65 -44.09 18.26
N LEU A 267 35.44 -45.35 17.85
CA LEU A 267 34.88 -45.72 16.53
C LEU A 267 33.35 -45.71 16.51
N LEU A 268 32.68 -45.86 17.65
CA LEU A 268 31.22 -45.85 17.74
C LEU A 268 30.59 -44.57 17.16
N PRO A 269 31.12 -43.35 17.40
CA PRO A 269 30.62 -42.12 16.77
C PRO A 269 30.78 -42.13 15.23
N ILE A 270 31.85 -42.73 14.72
CA ILE A 270 32.12 -42.85 13.28
C ILE A 270 31.15 -43.86 12.64
N LEU A 271 30.88 -44.97 13.30
CA LEU A 271 29.92 -45.98 12.83
C LEU A 271 28.48 -45.48 12.87
N LEU A 272 28.09 -44.73 13.91
CA LEU A 272 26.76 -44.11 14.01
C LEU A 272 26.56 -42.99 12.97
N SER A 273 27.59 -42.18 12.71
CA SER A 273 27.52 -41.17 11.64
C SER A 273 27.45 -41.81 10.25
N LEU A 274 28.22 -42.88 9.99
CA LEU A 274 28.10 -43.66 8.76
C LEU A 274 26.73 -44.33 8.61
N PHE A 275 26.11 -44.77 9.71
CA PHE A 275 24.76 -45.36 9.68
C PHE A 275 23.69 -44.31 9.31
N VAL A 276 23.75 -43.11 9.89
CA VAL A 276 22.86 -41.99 9.54
C VAL A 276 23.06 -41.55 8.08
N ILE A 277 24.30 -41.50 7.60
CA ILE A 277 24.60 -41.25 6.18
C ILE A 277 24.01 -42.37 5.30
N SER A 278 24.07 -43.64 5.72
CA SER A 278 23.48 -44.74 4.96
C SER A 278 21.94 -44.67 4.88
N LEU A 279 21.27 -44.18 5.94
CA LEU A 279 19.82 -43.93 5.93
C LEU A 279 19.44 -42.81 4.96
N TYR A 280 20.33 -41.83 4.75
CA TYR A 280 20.18 -40.80 3.74
C TYR A 280 20.29 -41.37 2.30
N PHE A 281 21.27 -42.24 2.05
CA PHE A 281 21.48 -42.82 0.72
C PHE A 281 20.51 -43.96 0.35
N THR A 282 19.89 -44.63 1.32
CA THR A 282 18.94 -45.73 1.09
C THR A 282 17.52 -45.27 0.77
N GLY A 283 17.26 -43.95 0.68
CA GLY A 283 15.96 -43.40 0.28
C GLY A 283 14.89 -43.45 1.37
N PHE A 284 15.27 -43.76 2.61
CA PHE A 284 14.39 -43.59 3.79
C PHE A 284 14.17 -42.11 4.12
N ILE A 285 15.05 -41.24 3.63
CA ILE A 285 14.90 -39.79 3.52
C ILE A 285 14.62 -39.50 2.02
N PRO A 286 13.59 -38.73 1.65
CA PRO A 286 13.22 -38.53 0.25
C PRO A 286 14.40 -37.92 -0.53
N ASN A 287 14.71 -38.50 -1.69
CA ASN A 287 15.70 -37.96 -2.61
C ASN A 287 15.24 -36.60 -3.14
N PHE A 288 16.03 -35.56 -2.88
CA PHE A 288 15.90 -34.27 -3.56
C PHE A 288 16.16 -34.46 -5.06
N LYS A 289 15.20 -34.03 -5.89
CA LYS A 289 15.40 -33.72 -7.31
C LYS A 289 15.19 -32.24 -7.51
#